data_AF-A0A9D1G0D3-F1
#
_entry.id   AF-A0A9D1G0D3-F1
#
_cell.length_a   1.000
_cell.length_b   1.000
_cell.length_c   1.000
_cell.angle_alpha   90.00
_cell.angle_beta   90.00
_cell.angle_gamma   90.00
#
_symmetry.space_group_name_H-M   'P 1'
#
loop_
_entity.id
_entity.type
_entity.pdbx_description
1 polymer ?
#
loop_
_entity_poly.entity_id
_entity_poly.type
_entity_poly.pdbx_seq_one_letter_code
_entity_poly.pdbx_strand_id
1 'polypeptide(L)'
;MKLQGIVQYPVDAQSNSFFCALASALLPALGYAEDTPYFCAPKGRRCVSCGECGEKTALQKHHLALYHALLAASGVAFGFSYPEDDTVEEHSLPGVEKGWRWPDEFVDFLMGAAGLSWRRIRKGEGVEALCAALDAGFPVPVRLGGEGKYGPDTAWQVAIGYEGGALLGLDSYAHTLQNSSARYAADGSFVLEDWPERLLDAIVITGRAPLRATYGEVLARAAAVLDNPANGRLEREVLRRIEAVPPETAQDTACMLIGIASVPIEARWHAAEAFCTRENLLWRLEGSEAVKRELGEALFARYIRNNSGETHGVCWKIWGLLGVGVETGFGPAADSGERLLQKSVQRELKALFSAVFQNDREVLAALMRALGR
;
A
#
# COMPACT_ATOMS: atom_id res chain seq x y z
N MET A 1 0.82 -30.21 2.37
CA MET A 1 2.07 -29.44 2.55
C MET A 1 1.70 -28.01 2.96
N LYS A 2 2.33 -27.47 4.00
CA LYS A 2 2.23 -26.05 4.41
C LYS A 2 3.63 -25.48 4.56
N LEU A 3 3.89 -24.33 3.95
CA LEU A 3 5.16 -23.63 4.07
C LEU A 3 5.42 -23.21 5.52
N GLN A 4 6.68 -23.30 5.95
CA GLN A 4 7.14 -22.88 7.27
C GLN A 4 7.68 -21.45 7.22
N GLY A 5 7.67 -20.76 8.36
CA GLY A 5 8.21 -19.40 8.45
C GLY A 5 7.41 -18.34 7.68
N ILE A 6 6.17 -18.66 7.30
CA ILE A 6 5.25 -17.70 6.69
C ILE A 6 4.55 -16.90 7.78
N VAL A 7 4.67 -15.58 7.69
CA VAL A 7 3.92 -14.65 8.52
C VAL A 7 2.63 -14.24 7.82
N GLN A 8 1.63 -13.88 8.62
CA GLN A 8 0.41 -13.23 8.14
C GLN A 8 0.71 -11.90 7.46
N TYR A 9 -0.31 -11.26 6.88
CA TYR A 9 -0.19 -9.99 6.17
C TYR A 9 0.55 -8.92 6.99
N PRO A 10 1.21 -7.93 6.34
CA PRO A 10 2.01 -6.93 7.03
C PRO A 10 1.23 -6.27 8.19
N VAL A 11 1.82 -6.33 9.38
CA VAL A 11 1.22 -5.72 10.59
C VAL A 11 1.20 -4.20 10.42
N ASP A 12 0.06 -3.58 10.68
CA ASP A 12 -0.21 -2.13 10.52
C ASP A 12 -0.18 -1.61 9.07
N ALA A 13 -0.31 -2.49 8.08
CA ALA A 13 -0.33 -2.11 6.66
C ALA A 13 -1.20 -3.07 5.84
N GLN A 14 -2.51 -2.80 5.84
CA GLN A 14 -3.55 -3.72 5.31
C GLN A 14 -4.61 -3.00 4.47
N SER A 15 -4.33 -1.79 4.00
CA SER A 15 -5.28 -1.00 3.21
C SER A 15 -5.30 -1.39 1.74
N ASN A 16 -4.28 -2.08 1.22
CA ASN A 16 -4.25 -2.61 -0.15
C ASN A 16 -3.83 -4.09 -0.19
N SER A 17 -4.78 -4.98 -0.56
CA SER A 17 -4.55 -6.43 -0.54
C SER A 17 -3.46 -6.90 -1.52
N PHE A 18 -3.28 -6.24 -2.67
CA PHE A 18 -2.26 -6.60 -3.65
C PHE A 18 -0.85 -6.44 -3.08
N PHE A 19 -0.55 -5.26 -2.54
CA PHE A 19 0.77 -5.00 -1.96
C PHE A 19 1.04 -5.87 -0.73
N CYS A 20 0.01 -6.18 0.06
CA CYS A 20 0.14 -7.11 1.17
C CYS A 20 0.53 -8.50 0.68
N ALA A 21 -0.23 -9.04 -0.28
CA ALA A 21 0.02 -10.36 -0.84
C ALA A 21 1.41 -10.45 -1.48
N LEU A 22 1.78 -9.43 -2.24
CA LEU A 22 3.08 -9.34 -2.89
C LEU A 22 4.21 -9.27 -1.86
N ALA A 23 4.11 -8.42 -0.84
CA ALA A 23 5.11 -8.33 0.22
C ALA A 23 5.29 -9.67 0.97
N SER A 24 4.18 -10.39 1.24
CA SER A 24 4.21 -11.70 1.89
C SER A 24 4.90 -12.78 1.05
N ALA A 25 4.74 -12.76 -0.27
CA ALA A 25 5.44 -13.67 -1.17
C ALA A 25 6.92 -13.30 -1.37
N LEU A 26 7.21 -12.00 -1.45
CA LEU A 26 8.58 -11.48 -1.60
C LEU A 26 9.43 -11.76 -0.36
N LEU A 27 8.87 -11.73 0.84
CA LEU A 27 9.61 -11.88 2.08
C LEU A 27 10.49 -13.15 2.13
N PRO A 28 9.95 -14.38 1.97
CA PRO A 28 10.76 -15.60 1.92
C PRO A 28 11.55 -15.71 0.61
N ALA A 29 11.02 -15.25 -0.53
CA ALA A 29 11.76 -15.25 -1.79
C ALA A 29 13.04 -14.41 -1.70
N LEU A 30 13.00 -13.33 -0.90
CA LEU A 30 14.11 -12.45 -0.60
C LEU A 30 15.03 -12.97 0.52
N GLY A 31 14.70 -14.12 1.12
CA GLY A 31 15.52 -14.80 2.12
C GLY A 31 15.47 -14.16 3.50
N TYR A 32 14.43 -13.35 3.78
CA TYR A 32 14.23 -12.81 5.12
C TYR A 32 13.69 -13.90 6.05
N ALA A 33 14.27 -13.97 7.24
CA ALA A 33 13.87 -14.84 8.34
C ALA A 33 13.93 -14.05 9.67
N GLU A 34 13.46 -14.66 10.76
CA GLU A 34 13.43 -14.01 12.09
C GLU A 34 14.82 -13.63 12.64
N ASP A 35 15.88 -14.27 12.16
CA ASP A 35 17.27 -13.95 12.50
C ASP A 35 17.91 -12.95 11.54
N THR A 36 17.19 -12.49 10.50
CA THR A 36 17.72 -11.51 9.56
C THR A 36 17.79 -10.13 10.22
N PRO A 37 18.98 -9.52 10.40
CA PRO A 37 19.08 -8.22 11.04
C PRO A 37 18.33 -7.16 10.23
N TYR A 38 17.61 -6.27 10.92
CA TYR A 38 16.98 -5.11 10.32
C TYR A 38 17.70 -3.83 10.75
N PHE A 39 17.65 -2.79 9.93
CA PHE A 39 18.22 -1.49 10.29
C PHE A 39 17.28 -0.75 11.26
N CYS A 40 17.72 -0.57 12.51
CA CYS A 40 16.99 0.18 13.52
C CYS A 40 17.33 1.67 13.37
N ALA A 41 16.45 2.44 12.73
CA ALA A 41 16.65 3.88 12.51
C ALA A 41 16.89 4.66 13.82
N PRO A 42 16.12 4.47 14.92
CA PRO A 42 16.37 5.18 16.19
C PRO A 42 17.75 4.94 16.80
N LYS A 43 18.35 3.76 16.58
CA LYS A 43 19.68 3.40 17.10
C LYS A 43 20.79 3.51 16.05
N GLY A 44 20.46 3.83 14.80
CA GLY A 44 21.40 3.94 13.68
C GLY A 44 22.21 2.68 13.39
N ARG A 45 21.73 1.48 13.74
CA ARG A 45 22.48 0.22 13.64
C ARG A 45 21.61 -0.97 13.27
N ARG A 46 22.23 -2.04 12.75
CA ARG A 46 21.56 -3.33 12.52
C ARG A 46 21.24 -4.03 13.84
N CYS A 47 20.09 -4.69 13.89
CA CYS A 47 19.70 -5.46 15.06
C CYS A 47 18.68 -6.56 14.71
N VAL A 48 18.68 -7.65 15.49
CA VAL A 48 17.61 -8.68 15.49
C VAL A 48 16.63 -8.46 16.66
N SER A 49 17.12 -8.02 17.83
CA SER A 49 16.30 -7.54 18.95
C SER A 49 17.11 -6.58 19.84
N CYS A 50 16.80 -5.29 19.75
CA CYS A 50 17.57 -4.19 20.34
C CYS A 50 17.09 -3.79 21.75
N GLY A 51 16.12 -4.51 22.31
CA GLY A 51 15.47 -4.21 23.60
C GLY A 51 14.42 -3.10 23.56
N GLU A 52 14.50 -2.15 22.62
CA GLU A 52 13.49 -1.08 22.41
C GLU A 52 12.74 -1.24 21.07
N CYS A 53 12.76 -2.45 20.57
CA CYS A 53 12.35 -2.82 19.23
C CYS A 53 10.81 -2.97 19.09
N GLY A 54 10.04 -2.62 20.13
CA GLY A 54 8.60 -2.86 20.22
C GLY A 54 8.24 -4.34 20.28
N GLU A 55 6.94 -4.65 20.18
CA GLU A 55 6.42 -6.03 20.19
C GLU A 55 6.59 -6.75 18.85
N LYS A 56 6.94 -6.04 17.77
CA LYS A 56 7.10 -6.61 16.43
C LYS A 56 8.39 -7.42 16.30
N THR A 57 8.29 -8.63 15.76
CA THR A 57 9.43 -9.50 15.43
C THR A 57 10.30 -8.90 14.33
N ALA A 58 11.50 -9.45 14.12
CA ALA A 58 12.37 -8.97 13.04
C ALA A 58 11.74 -9.25 11.66
N LEU A 59 11.12 -10.41 11.50
CA LEU A 59 10.44 -10.78 10.26
C LEU A 59 9.25 -9.86 9.96
N GLN A 60 8.45 -9.51 10.97
CA GLN A 60 7.34 -8.54 10.81
C GLN A 60 7.84 -7.15 10.38
N LYS A 61 9.02 -6.72 10.84
CA LYS A 61 9.60 -5.43 10.42
C LYS A 61 10.10 -5.44 8.99
N HIS A 62 10.77 -6.51 8.57
CA HIS A 62 11.15 -6.67 7.16
C HIS A 62 9.94 -6.73 6.26
N HIS A 63 8.87 -7.41 6.70
CA HIS A 63 7.62 -7.49 5.96
C HIS A 63 6.96 -6.12 5.77
N LEU A 64 6.88 -5.33 6.84
CA LEU A 64 6.37 -3.96 6.77
C LEU A 64 7.27 -3.06 5.89
N ALA A 65 8.59 -3.16 6.02
CA ALA A 65 9.53 -2.41 5.20
C ALA A 65 9.43 -2.77 3.70
N LEU A 66 9.18 -4.03 3.38
CA LEU A 66 8.90 -4.48 2.01
C LEU A 66 7.60 -3.90 1.49
N TYR A 67 6.53 -3.93 2.28
CA TYR A 67 5.25 -3.31 1.90
C TYR A 67 5.43 -1.82 1.61
N HIS A 68 6.08 -1.08 2.52
CA HIS A 68 6.38 0.34 2.34
C HIS A 68 7.14 0.59 1.04
N ALA A 69 8.20 -0.18 0.81
CA ALA A 69 9.05 -0.02 -0.36
C ALA A 69 8.34 -0.36 -1.68
N LEU A 70 7.49 -1.39 -1.72
CA LEU A 70 6.73 -1.75 -2.91
C LEU A 70 5.67 -0.69 -3.23
N LEU A 71 4.92 -0.24 -2.23
CA LEU A 71 3.92 0.81 -2.40
C LEU A 71 4.57 2.11 -2.88
N ALA A 72 5.72 2.49 -2.30
CA ALA A 72 6.49 3.66 -2.70
C ALA A 72 7.11 3.52 -4.09
N ALA A 73 7.76 2.40 -4.40
CA ALA A 73 8.38 2.11 -5.69
C ALA A 73 7.38 2.23 -6.84
N SER A 74 6.15 1.76 -6.60
CA SER A 74 5.10 1.73 -7.61
C SER A 74 4.58 3.11 -8.03
N GLY A 75 4.75 4.12 -7.18
CA GLY A 75 4.08 5.41 -7.31
C GLY A 75 2.69 5.47 -6.62
N VAL A 76 2.08 4.33 -6.27
CA VAL A 76 0.74 4.29 -5.64
C VAL A 76 0.74 5.00 -4.28
N ALA A 77 1.85 4.96 -3.54
CA ALA A 77 1.99 5.69 -2.29
C ALA A 77 1.80 7.22 -2.42
N PHE A 78 1.88 7.75 -3.66
CA PHE A 78 1.76 9.17 -4.01
C PHE A 78 0.37 9.54 -4.58
N GLY A 79 -0.58 8.60 -4.61
CA GLY A 79 -1.96 8.86 -5.01
C GLY A 79 -2.89 9.36 -3.90
N PHE A 80 -4.12 9.74 -4.27
CA PHE A 80 -5.25 10.06 -3.38
C PHE A 80 -6.34 8.97 -3.40
N SER A 81 -6.23 7.99 -4.30
CA SER A 81 -7.04 6.78 -4.33
C SER A 81 -6.19 5.60 -4.78
N TYR A 82 -6.60 4.39 -4.39
CA TYR A 82 -6.03 3.18 -4.92
C TYR A 82 -6.54 2.91 -6.35
N PRO A 83 -5.67 2.47 -7.26
CA PRO A 83 -6.03 2.30 -8.67
C PRO A 83 -7.08 1.20 -8.93
N GLU A 84 -7.32 0.29 -7.99
CA GLU A 84 -8.42 -0.67 -8.06
C GLU A 84 -9.80 -0.10 -7.70
N ASP A 85 -9.88 1.11 -7.12
CA ASP A 85 -11.14 1.75 -6.76
C ASP A 85 -11.80 2.41 -7.97
N ASP A 86 -12.62 1.63 -8.67
CA ASP A 86 -13.32 2.04 -9.89
C ASP A 86 -14.42 3.10 -9.65
N THR A 87 -14.70 3.44 -8.38
CA THR A 87 -15.73 4.42 -8.00
C THR A 87 -15.23 5.87 -8.07
N VAL A 88 -13.91 6.08 -8.08
CA VAL A 88 -13.31 7.41 -8.17
C VAL A 88 -13.10 7.78 -9.65
N GLU A 89 -13.79 8.82 -10.11
CA GLU A 89 -13.74 9.24 -11.52
C GLU A 89 -12.35 9.70 -11.95
N GLU A 90 -11.65 10.44 -11.08
CA GLU A 90 -10.31 10.96 -11.31
C GLU A 90 -9.28 10.08 -10.57
N HIS A 91 -8.72 9.08 -11.24
CA HIS A 91 -7.59 8.33 -10.68
C HIS A 91 -6.35 9.23 -10.61
N SER A 92 -5.75 9.31 -9.43
CA SER A 92 -4.52 10.11 -9.20
C SER A 92 -3.26 9.49 -9.82
N LEU A 93 -3.33 8.28 -10.36
CA LEU A 93 -2.21 7.59 -11.00
C LEU A 93 -2.20 7.83 -12.52
N PRO A 94 -1.11 8.37 -13.11
CA PRO A 94 -1.03 8.62 -14.54
C PRO A 94 -1.16 7.34 -15.36
N GLY A 95 -1.99 7.38 -16.40
CA GLY A 95 -2.16 6.25 -17.34
C GLY A 95 -2.90 5.04 -16.77
N VAL A 96 -3.61 5.20 -15.64
CA VAL A 96 -4.44 4.16 -15.05
C VAL A 96 -5.89 4.37 -15.47
N GLU A 97 -6.44 3.40 -16.20
CA GLU A 97 -7.85 3.35 -16.59
C GLU A 97 -8.70 2.64 -15.52
N LYS A 98 -10.01 2.86 -15.55
CA LYS A 98 -10.95 2.08 -14.72
C LYS A 98 -10.84 0.59 -15.02
N GLY A 99 -10.98 -0.23 -14.00
CA GLY A 99 -10.81 -1.67 -14.11
C GLY A 99 -9.33 -2.10 -14.11
N TRP A 100 -8.41 -1.23 -13.68
CA TRP A 100 -7.00 -1.58 -13.60
C TRP A 100 -6.77 -2.72 -12.60
N ARG A 101 -6.14 -3.80 -13.07
CA ARG A 101 -5.85 -5.01 -12.30
C ARG A 101 -4.38 -5.40 -12.46
N TRP A 102 -3.49 -4.44 -12.17
CA TRP A 102 -2.04 -4.63 -12.08
C TRP A 102 -1.41 -5.26 -13.35
N PRO A 103 -1.27 -4.54 -14.48
CA PRO A 103 -0.72 -5.05 -15.74
C PRO A 103 0.67 -5.67 -15.63
N ASP A 104 1.07 -6.48 -16.62
CA ASP A 104 2.34 -7.19 -16.60
C ASP A 104 3.54 -6.24 -16.50
N GLU A 105 3.55 -5.08 -17.20
CA GLU A 105 4.68 -4.13 -17.09
C GLU A 105 4.77 -3.49 -15.68
N PHE A 106 3.63 -3.35 -14.99
CA PHE A 106 3.62 -2.83 -13.63
C PHE A 106 4.21 -3.84 -12.66
N VAL A 107 3.78 -5.10 -12.73
CA VAL A 107 4.32 -6.19 -11.90
C VAL A 107 5.79 -6.42 -12.23
N ASP A 108 6.16 -6.37 -13.51
CA ASP A 108 7.54 -6.57 -13.96
C ASP A 108 8.50 -5.52 -13.40
N PHE A 109 8.07 -4.27 -13.33
CA PHE A 109 8.86 -3.22 -12.68
C PHE A 109 9.10 -3.51 -11.20
N LEU A 110 8.07 -3.89 -10.45
CA LEU A 110 8.21 -4.20 -9.01
C LEU A 110 9.09 -5.42 -8.78
N MET A 111 8.93 -6.47 -9.58
CA MET A 111 9.78 -7.66 -9.52
C MET A 111 11.23 -7.34 -9.92
N GLY A 112 11.42 -6.49 -10.93
CA GLY A 112 12.72 -5.97 -11.35
C GLY A 112 13.40 -5.14 -10.27
N ALA A 113 12.66 -4.32 -9.53
CA ALA A 113 13.15 -3.56 -8.38
C ALA A 113 13.45 -4.48 -7.17
N ALA A 114 12.73 -5.59 -7.02
CA ALA A 114 13.00 -6.59 -5.99
C ALA A 114 14.16 -7.54 -6.33
N GLY A 115 14.58 -7.62 -7.61
CA GLY A 115 15.58 -8.57 -8.08
C GLY A 115 15.02 -10.00 -8.19
N LEU A 116 13.81 -10.11 -8.75
CA LEU A 116 13.09 -11.37 -8.92
C LEU A 116 12.67 -11.56 -10.38
N SER A 117 12.71 -12.81 -10.83
CA SER A 117 12.02 -13.25 -12.03
C SER A 117 10.65 -13.82 -11.66
N TRP A 118 9.69 -13.67 -12.55
CA TRP A 118 8.32 -14.08 -12.29
C TRP A 118 7.62 -14.52 -13.57
N ARG A 119 6.47 -15.17 -13.42
CA ARG A 119 5.50 -15.41 -14.48
C ARG A 119 4.08 -15.21 -13.94
N ARG A 120 3.14 -14.93 -14.82
CA ARG A 120 1.72 -14.84 -14.48
C ARG A 120 1.00 -16.13 -14.82
N ILE A 121 -0.04 -16.45 -14.05
CA ILE A 121 -1.03 -17.48 -14.38
C ILE A 121 -2.38 -16.78 -14.40
N ARG A 122 -3.10 -16.85 -15.52
CA ARG A 122 -4.44 -16.27 -15.65
C ARG A 122 -5.51 -17.33 -15.52
N LYS A 123 -6.76 -16.89 -15.32
CA LYS A 123 -7.94 -17.77 -15.34
C LYS A 123 -7.92 -18.70 -16.55
N GLY A 124 -8.11 -20.00 -16.30
CA GLY A 124 -8.14 -21.04 -17.33
C GLY A 124 -6.77 -21.55 -17.78
N GLU A 125 -5.67 -20.94 -17.31
CA GLU A 125 -4.35 -21.54 -17.45
C GLU A 125 -4.13 -22.63 -16.39
N GLY A 126 -3.27 -23.60 -16.70
CA GLY A 126 -2.93 -24.69 -15.78
C GLY A 126 -2.22 -24.20 -14.51
N VAL A 127 -2.53 -24.84 -13.39
CA VAL A 127 -2.04 -24.45 -12.05
C VAL A 127 -0.71 -25.11 -11.66
N GLU A 128 -0.10 -25.88 -12.55
CA GLU A 128 1.06 -26.74 -12.25
C GLU A 128 2.25 -25.93 -11.76
N ALA A 129 2.51 -24.75 -12.34
CA ALA A 129 3.64 -23.96 -11.88
C ALA A 129 3.37 -23.20 -10.57
N LEU A 130 2.10 -22.96 -10.22
CA LEU A 130 1.76 -22.46 -8.89
C LEU A 130 2.10 -23.53 -7.86
N CYS A 131 1.66 -24.78 -8.09
CA CYS A 131 1.99 -25.91 -7.23
C CYS A 131 3.51 -26.13 -7.14
N ALA A 132 4.22 -26.10 -8.28
CA ALA A 132 5.67 -26.25 -8.31
C ALA A 132 6.40 -25.13 -7.53
N ALA A 133 5.89 -23.90 -7.56
CA ALA A 133 6.45 -22.81 -6.75
C ALA A 133 6.23 -23.03 -5.25
N LEU A 134 5.05 -23.49 -4.85
CA LEU A 134 4.78 -23.87 -3.47
C LEU A 134 5.69 -25.02 -3.02
N ASP A 135 5.88 -26.05 -3.84
CA ASP A 135 6.79 -27.16 -3.55
C ASP A 135 8.25 -26.71 -3.41
N ALA A 136 8.64 -25.69 -4.17
CA ALA A 136 9.95 -25.06 -4.09
C ALA A 136 10.11 -24.07 -2.92
N GLY A 137 9.09 -23.89 -2.08
CA GLY A 137 9.17 -23.03 -0.90
C GLY A 137 8.71 -21.58 -1.12
N PHE A 138 8.13 -21.25 -2.27
CA PHE A 138 7.72 -19.88 -2.61
C PHE A 138 6.21 -19.71 -2.46
N PRO A 139 5.73 -18.84 -1.54
CA PRO A 139 4.33 -18.44 -1.52
C PRO A 139 3.94 -17.73 -2.82
N VAL A 140 2.67 -17.85 -3.19
CA VAL A 140 2.17 -17.30 -4.45
C VAL A 140 1.05 -16.31 -4.17
N PRO A 141 1.16 -15.02 -4.52
CA PRO A 141 0.04 -14.11 -4.57
C PRO A 141 -0.98 -14.61 -5.59
N VAL A 142 -2.21 -14.79 -5.14
CA VAL A 142 -3.33 -15.30 -5.93
C VAL A 142 -4.52 -14.37 -5.80
N ARG A 143 -5.32 -14.29 -6.86
CA ARG A 143 -6.61 -13.62 -6.85
C ARG A 143 -7.68 -14.68 -7.08
N LEU A 144 -8.37 -15.06 -6.01
CA LEU A 144 -9.38 -16.13 -6.00
C LEU A 144 -10.81 -15.57 -6.04
N GLY A 145 -10.95 -14.29 -6.41
CA GLY A 145 -12.17 -13.53 -6.22
C GLY A 145 -12.31 -13.04 -4.77
N GLY A 146 -13.55 -12.81 -4.35
CA GLY A 146 -13.88 -12.46 -2.97
C GLY A 146 -14.75 -11.23 -2.86
N GLU A 147 -15.44 -11.12 -1.73
CA GLU A 147 -16.31 -10.00 -1.38
C GLU A 147 -15.80 -9.37 -0.07
N GLY A 148 -16.00 -8.06 0.12
CA GLY A 148 -15.59 -7.37 1.34
C GLY A 148 -15.08 -5.96 1.08
N LYS A 149 -14.24 -5.45 2.00
CA LYS A 149 -13.77 -4.05 2.01
C LYS A 149 -13.01 -3.58 0.76
N TYR A 150 -12.57 -4.50 -0.10
CA TYR A 150 -11.82 -4.17 -1.32
C TYR A 150 -12.72 -4.13 -2.58
N GLY A 151 -13.99 -4.51 -2.46
CA GLY A 151 -14.88 -4.73 -3.62
C GLY A 151 -14.79 -6.16 -4.17
N PRO A 152 -15.68 -6.52 -5.11
CA PRO A 152 -15.71 -7.85 -5.70
C PRO A 152 -14.49 -8.09 -6.60
N ASP A 153 -13.89 -9.27 -6.50
CA ASP A 153 -12.82 -9.75 -7.39
C ASP A 153 -11.53 -8.90 -7.44
N THR A 154 -11.33 -8.01 -6.48
CA THR A 154 -10.13 -7.17 -6.32
C THR A 154 -9.17 -7.73 -5.27
N ALA A 155 -9.67 -8.54 -4.33
CA ALA A 155 -8.90 -9.04 -3.21
C ALA A 155 -7.81 -10.03 -3.65
N TRP A 156 -6.56 -9.75 -3.26
CA TRP A 156 -5.45 -10.68 -3.38
C TRP A 156 -5.22 -11.42 -2.07
N GLN A 157 -5.03 -12.73 -2.19
CA GLN A 157 -4.65 -13.67 -1.14
C GLN A 157 -3.21 -14.17 -1.38
N VAL A 158 -2.68 -14.95 -0.44
CA VAL A 158 -1.39 -15.64 -0.61
C VAL A 158 -1.60 -17.13 -0.44
N ALA A 159 -1.30 -17.91 -1.47
CA ALA A 159 -1.20 -19.36 -1.37
C ALA A 159 0.10 -19.73 -0.65
N ILE A 160 -0.02 -20.61 0.36
CA ILE A 160 1.09 -21.04 1.23
C ILE A 160 1.23 -22.56 1.30
N GLY A 161 0.46 -23.29 0.50
CA GLY A 161 0.50 -24.74 0.43
C GLY A 161 -0.81 -25.32 -0.07
N TYR A 162 -0.90 -26.63 -0.01
CA TYR A 162 -2.12 -27.37 -0.34
C TYR A 162 -2.15 -28.70 0.44
N GLU A 163 -3.34 -29.17 0.79
CA GLU A 163 -3.57 -30.42 1.51
C GLU A 163 -4.79 -31.13 0.94
N GLY A 164 -4.63 -32.40 0.53
CA GLY A 164 -5.74 -33.17 -0.04
C GLY A 164 -6.36 -32.55 -1.31
N GLY A 165 -5.61 -31.72 -2.05
CA GLY A 165 -6.10 -30.97 -3.20
C GLY A 165 -6.65 -29.57 -2.87
N ALA A 166 -6.96 -29.30 -1.60
CA ALA A 166 -7.40 -27.99 -1.14
C ALA A 166 -6.21 -27.03 -0.99
N LEU A 167 -6.40 -25.76 -1.37
CA LEU A 167 -5.40 -24.71 -1.19
C LEU A 167 -5.39 -24.23 0.25
N LEU A 168 -4.19 -24.08 0.82
CA LEU A 168 -3.96 -23.39 2.07
C LEU A 168 -3.50 -21.97 1.76
N GLY A 169 -4.14 -20.96 2.34
CA GLY A 169 -3.83 -19.58 2.06
C GLY A 169 -3.96 -18.65 3.26
N LEU A 170 -3.53 -17.40 3.05
CA LEU A 170 -3.65 -16.28 3.98
C LEU A 170 -4.37 -15.13 3.28
N ASP A 171 -5.12 -14.35 4.03
CA ASP A 171 -5.72 -13.09 3.57
C ASP A 171 -5.43 -11.96 4.57
N SER A 172 -5.97 -10.77 4.33
CA SER A 172 -5.72 -9.59 5.17
C SER A 172 -6.52 -9.57 6.48
N TYR A 173 -6.88 -10.73 7.06
CA TYR A 173 -7.88 -10.87 8.13
C TYR A 173 -9.26 -10.29 7.78
N ALA A 174 -9.49 -10.00 6.50
CA ALA A 174 -10.76 -9.44 6.04
C ALA A 174 -11.77 -10.53 5.69
N HIS A 175 -11.37 -11.79 5.81
CA HIS A 175 -12.12 -12.99 5.44
C HIS A 175 -12.76 -12.81 4.06
N THR A 176 -11.98 -12.38 3.07
CA THR A 176 -12.49 -11.95 1.75
C THR A 176 -13.18 -13.08 0.99
N LEU A 177 -12.95 -14.32 1.41
CA LEU A 177 -13.55 -15.52 0.84
C LEU A 177 -14.66 -16.12 1.73
N GLN A 178 -15.15 -15.42 2.76
CA GLN A 178 -16.15 -15.97 3.70
C GLN A 178 -17.47 -16.39 3.04
N ASN A 179 -17.84 -15.78 1.91
CA ASN A 179 -19.04 -16.13 1.14
C ASN A 179 -18.77 -17.22 0.09
N SER A 180 -17.64 -17.91 0.20
CA SER A 180 -17.26 -19.05 -0.65
C SER A 180 -17.21 -20.34 0.16
N SER A 181 -16.65 -21.42 -0.41
CA SER A 181 -16.39 -22.67 0.32
C SER A 181 -15.23 -22.56 1.33
N ALA A 182 -14.56 -21.40 1.40
CA ALA A 182 -13.40 -21.19 2.26
C ALA A 182 -13.71 -21.40 3.75
N ARG A 183 -12.85 -22.14 4.43
CA ARG A 183 -12.89 -22.34 5.89
C ARG A 183 -11.72 -21.62 6.54
N TYR A 184 -12.01 -20.64 7.40
CA TYR A 184 -10.99 -19.87 8.11
C TYR A 184 -10.66 -20.49 9.47
N ALA A 185 -9.37 -20.49 9.81
CA ALA A 185 -8.84 -20.84 11.12
C ALA A 185 -8.62 -19.59 11.98
N ALA A 186 -8.42 -19.79 13.29
CA ALA A 186 -8.22 -18.70 14.25
C ALA A 186 -6.94 -17.87 13.99
N ASP A 187 -5.95 -18.45 13.32
CA ASP A 187 -4.72 -17.76 12.92
C ASP A 187 -4.91 -16.90 11.65
N GLY A 188 -6.12 -16.85 11.09
CA GLY A 188 -6.47 -16.14 9.85
C GLY A 188 -6.10 -16.88 8.57
N SER A 189 -5.59 -18.11 8.65
CA SER A 189 -5.39 -18.95 7.47
C SER A 189 -6.71 -19.52 6.97
N PHE A 190 -6.80 -19.81 5.67
CA PHE A 190 -7.98 -20.44 5.07
C PHE A 190 -7.62 -21.73 4.32
N VAL A 191 -8.62 -22.59 4.19
CA VAL A 191 -8.62 -23.77 3.32
C VAL A 191 -9.71 -23.61 2.27
N LEU A 192 -9.38 -23.81 0.99
CA LEU A 192 -10.32 -23.68 -0.13
C LEU A 192 -10.20 -24.88 -1.09
N GLU A 193 -11.30 -25.63 -1.27
CA GLU A 193 -11.30 -26.87 -2.07
C GLU A 193 -11.49 -26.61 -3.57
N ASP A 194 -12.41 -25.72 -3.93
CA ASP A 194 -12.75 -25.32 -5.31
C ASP A 194 -11.86 -24.16 -5.83
N TRP A 195 -10.62 -24.09 -5.34
CA TRP A 195 -9.72 -23.01 -5.68
C TRP A 195 -9.28 -22.96 -7.15
N PRO A 196 -9.09 -24.09 -7.90
CA PRO A 196 -8.68 -24.01 -9.29
C PRO A 196 -9.73 -23.34 -10.17
N GLU A 197 -11.02 -23.60 -9.92
CA GLU A 197 -12.15 -23.00 -10.65
C GLU A 197 -12.32 -21.50 -10.33
N ARG A 198 -11.88 -21.08 -9.13
CA ARG A 198 -11.96 -19.70 -8.65
C ARG A 198 -10.75 -18.85 -9.01
N LEU A 199 -9.65 -19.45 -9.45
CA LEU A 199 -8.43 -18.73 -9.79
C LEU A 199 -8.67 -17.73 -10.93
N LEU A 200 -8.51 -16.45 -10.62
CA LEU A 200 -8.61 -15.36 -11.59
C LEU A 200 -7.22 -14.94 -12.11
N ASP A 201 -6.24 -14.88 -11.21
CA ASP A 201 -4.88 -14.43 -11.48
C ASP A 201 -3.91 -14.98 -10.43
N ALA A 202 -2.66 -15.21 -10.78
CA ALA A 202 -1.58 -15.50 -9.84
C ALA A 202 -0.23 -15.00 -10.36
N ILE A 203 0.62 -14.58 -9.41
CA ILE A 203 1.97 -14.07 -9.68
C ILE A 203 2.96 -15.08 -9.12
N VAL A 204 3.58 -15.87 -9.98
CA VAL A 204 4.51 -16.92 -9.56
C VAL A 204 5.94 -16.42 -9.64
N ILE A 205 6.63 -16.37 -8.49
CA ILE A 205 8.07 -16.08 -8.43
C ILE A 205 8.82 -17.31 -8.97
N THR A 206 9.68 -17.10 -9.96
CA THR A 206 10.45 -18.18 -10.61
C THR A 206 11.91 -18.22 -10.19
N GLY A 207 12.37 -17.22 -9.45
CA GLY A 207 13.72 -17.20 -8.88
C GLY A 207 14.26 -15.80 -8.64
N ARG A 208 15.55 -15.75 -8.26
CA ARG A 208 16.33 -14.51 -8.16
C ARG A 208 16.77 -14.05 -9.54
N ALA A 209 16.77 -12.73 -9.73
CA ALA A 209 17.29 -12.07 -10.92
C ALA A 209 18.12 -10.84 -10.53
N PRO A 210 18.98 -10.33 -11.41
CA PRO A 210 19.58 -9.01 -11.24
C PRO A 210 18.52 -7.93 -11.05
N LEU A 211 18.86 -6.86 -10.33
CA LEU A 211 18.02 -5.66 -10.26
C LEU A 211 17.89 -5.08 -11.66
N ARG A 212 16.65 -4.85 -12.09
CA ARG A 212 16.32 -4.29 -13.42
C ARG A 212 15.73 -2.88 -13.36
N ALA A 213 15.45 -2.39 -12.15
CA ALA A 213 15.04 -1.01 -11.92
C ALA A 213 16.16 -0.24 -11.22
N THR A 214 16.19 1.06 -11.46
CA THR A 214 17.10 2.02 -10.83
C THR A 214 16.36 2.88 -9.82
N TYR A 215 17.12 3.52 -8.92
CA TYR A 215 16.52 4.48 -7.99
C TYR A 215 15.89 5.65 -8.77
N GLY A 216 16.54 6.11 -9.85
CA GLY A 216 16.03 7.18 -10.71
C GLY A 216 14.67 6.87 -11.35
N GLU A 217 14.43 5.64 -11.78
CA GLU A 217 13.11 5.24 -12.32
C GLU A 217 12.02 5.24 -11.25
N VAL A 218 12.35 4.85 -10.01
CA VAL A 218 11.43 4.99 -8.87
C VAL A 218 11.09 6.47 -8.62
N LEU A 219 12.10 7.35 -8.63
CA LEU A 219 11.88 8.79 -8.47
C LEU A 219 11.00 9.35 -9.60
N ALA A 220 11.26 8.95 -10.84
CA ALA A 220 10.49 9.38 -12.00
C ALA A 220 9.02 8.96 -11.91
N ARG A 221 8.73 7.74 -11.43
CA ARG A 221 7.36 7.28 -11.17
C ARG A 221 6.69 8.13 -10.09
N ALA A 222 7.34 8.35 -8.95
CA ALA A 222 6.79 9.18 -7.88
C ALA A 222 6.51 10.62 -8.37
N ALA A 223 7.45 11.22 -9.10
CA ALA A 223 7.31 12.56 -9.67
C ALA A 223 6.15 12.63 -10.66
N ALA A 224 6.00 11.63 -11.55
CA ALA A 224 4.91 11.59 -12.52
C ALA A 224 3.52 11.55 -11.84
N VAL A 225 3.39 10.83 -10.71
CA VAL A 225 2.14 10.80 -9.95
C VAL A 225 1.85 12.15 -9.32
N LEU A 226 2.83 12.78 -8.68
CA LEU A 226 2.64 14.07 -8.01
C LEU A 226 2.41 15.23 -9.00
N ASP A 227 3.05 15.20 -10.17
CA ASP A 227 2.91 16.20 -11.24
C ASP A 227 1.64 16.02 -12.09
N ASN A 228 0.82 15.01 -11.81
CA ASN A 228 -0.38 14.74 -12.57
C ASN A 228 -1.39 15.92 -12.46
N PRO A 229 -1.86 16.52 -13.58
CA PRO A 229 -2.84 17.61 -13.56
C PRO A 229 -4.16 17.26 -12.84
N ALA A 230 -4.50 15.97 -12.72
CA ALA A 230 -5.63 15.49 -11.93
C ALA A 230 -5.56 15.94 -10.47
N ASN A 231 -4.36 16.01 -9.88
CA ASN A 231 -4.18 16.43 -8.48
C ASN A 231 -4.62 17.89 -8.29
N GLY A 232 -4.30 18.77 -9.24
CA GLY A 232 -4.75 20.16 -9.22
C GLY A 232 -6.26 20.31 -9.46
N ARG A 233 -6.89 19.42 -10.25
CA ARG A 233 -8.35 19.38 -10.39
C ARG A 233 -9.01 18.94 -9.09
N LEU A 234 -8.48 17.89 -8.46
CA LEU A 234 -8.94 17.37 -7.18
C LEU A 234 -8.86 18.44 -6.08
N GLU A 235 -7.75 19.15 -5.95
CA GLU A 235 -7.58 20.25 -4.99
C GLU A 235 -8.68 21.31 -5.17
N ARG A 236 -8.91 21.76 -6.40
CA ARG A 236 -9.96 22.75 -6.70
C ARG A 236 -11.35 22.22 -6.36
N GLU A 237 -11.63 20.96 -6.68
CA GLU A 237 -12.93 20.35 -6.41
C GLU A 237 -13.19 20.22 -4.90
N VAL A 238 -12.21 19.75 -4.14
CA VAL A 238 -12.27 19.67 -2.66
C VAL A 238 -12.56 21.04 -2.06
N LEU A 239 -11.77 22.06 -2.44
CA LEU A 239 -11.94 23.41 -1.89
C LEU A 239 -13.30 24.02 -2.27
N ARG A 240 -13.76 23.79 -3.50
CA ARG A 240 -15.08 24.25 -3.98
C ARG A 240 -16.22 23.57 -3.22
N ARG A 241 -16.13 22.25 -3.01
CA ARG A 241 -17.13 21.46 -2.30
C ARG A 241 -17.26 21.88 -0.84
N ILE A 242 -16.15 22.15 -0.16
CA ILE A 242 -16.18 22.64 1.23
C ILE A 242 -16.84 24.03 1.30
N GLU A 243 -16.52 24.94 0.37
CA GLU A 243 -17.04 26.31 0.36
C GLU A 243 -18.55 26.38 0.15
N ALA A 244 -19.06 25.57 -0.78
CA ALA A 244 -20.43 25.65 -1.29
C ALA A 244 -21.27 24.42 -0.94
N VAL A 245 -20.91 23.65 0.11
CA VAL A 245 -21.66 22.46 0.54
C VAL A 245 -23.08 22.84 0.97
N PRO A 246 -24.12 22.30 0.31
CA PRO A 246 -25.49 22.51 0.74
C PRO A 246 -25.93 21.41 1.73
N PRO A 247 -26.89 21.67 2.63
CA PRO A 247 -27.31 20.72 3.67
C PRO A 247 -27.68 19.33 3.14
N GLU A 248 -28.36 19.26 2.00
CA GLU A 248 -28.87 18.02 1.39
C GLU A 248 -27.79 17.06 0.91
N THR A 249 -26.56 17.53 0.65
CA THR A 249 -25.42 16.69 0.23
C THR A 249 -24.25 16.76 1.20
N ALA A 250 -24.45 17.31 2.39
CA ALA A 250 -23.39 17.51 3.37
C ALA A 250 -22.78 16.18 3.84
N GLN A 251 -23.60 15.15 4.07
CA GLN A 251 -23.10 13.83 4.47
C GLN A 251 -22.26 13.20 3.36
N ASP A 252 -22.75 13.19 2.12
CA ASP A 252 -22.01 12.62 0.98
C ASP A 252 -20.69 13.37 0.73
N THR A 253 -20.72 14.71 0.86
CA THR A 253 -19.52 15.53 0.75
C THR A 253 -18.54 15.20 1.88
N ALA A 254 -19.00 15.03 3.12
CA ALA A 254 -18.15 14.63 4.23
C ALA A 254 -17.51 13.25 4.00
N CYS A 255 -18.30 12.26 3.55
CA CYS A 255 -17.80 10.94 3.17
C CYS A 255 -16.73 11.00 2.08
N MET A 256 -16.94 11.84 1.06
CA MET A 256 -15.95 12.06 0.00
C MET A 256 -14.64 12.67 0.54
N LEU A 257 -14.73 13.69 1.39
CA LEU A 257 -13.55 14.31 2.01
C LEU A 257 -12.81 13.32 2.93
N ILE A 258 -13.54 12.52 3.69
CA ILE A 258 -12.98 11.44 4.51
C ILE A 258 -12.20 10.48 3.61
N GLY A 259 -12.83 9.95 2.55
CA GLY A 259 -12.21 9.02 1.60
C GLY A 259 -10.94 9.57 0.95
N ILE A 260 -10.95 10.84 0.52
CA ILE A 260 -9.76 11.50 -0.05
C ILE A 260 -8.63 11.60 0.97
N ALA A 261 -8.93 11.89 2.25
CA ALA A 261 -7.93 11.95 3.30
C ALA A 261 -7.45 10.56 3.75
N SER A 262 -8.27 9.52 3.58
CA SER A 262 -7.99 8.15 4.01
C SER A 262 -6.81 7.48 3.32
N VAL A 263 -6.50 7.82 2.06
CA VAL A 263 -5.35 7.23 1.38
C VAL A 263 -4.04 7.92 1.77
N PRO A 264 -3.91 9.27 1.66
CA PRO A 264 -2.67 9.95 2.01
C PRO A 264 -2.25 9.80 3.47
N ILE A 265 -3.20 9.61 4.40
CA ILE A 265 -2.90 9.40 5.83
C ILE A 265 -1.92 8.23 6.02
N GLU A 266 -2.13 7.10 5.36
CA GLU A 266 -1.25 5.92 5.45
C GLU A 266 -0.20 5.91 4.34
N ALA A 267 -0.63 6.14 3.09
CA ALA A 267 0.22 5.98 1.91
C ALA A 267 1.46 6.90 1.94
N ARG A 268 1.30 8.15 2.41
CA ARG A 268 2.44 9.07 2.55
C ARG A 268 3.34 8.70 3.73
N TRP A 269 2.79 8.10 4.77
CA TRP A 269 3.58 7.53 5.86
C TRP A 269 4.47 6.39 5.36
N HIS A 270 3.89 5.44 4.63
CA HIS A 270 4.63 4.35 3.99
C HIS A 270 5.71 4.88 3.02
N ALA A 271 5.40 5.91 2.21
CA ALA A 271 6.38 6.54 1.32
C ALA A 271 7.56 7.12 2.10
N ALA A 272 7.30 7.90 3.15
CA ALA A 272 8.37 8.49 3.94
C ALA A 272 9.23 7.40 4.61
N GLU A 273 8.62 6.39 5.24
CA GLU A 273 9.35 5.27 5.85
C GLU A 273 10.23 4.52 4.82
N ALA A 274 9.73 4.32 3.60
CA ALA A 274 10.48 3.68 2.52
C ALA A 274 11.69 4.51 2.06
N PHE A 275 11.59 5.84 2.05
CA PHE A 275 12.70 6.70 1.63
C PHE A 275 13.71 6.95 2.78
N CYS A 276 13.24 7.01 4.02
CA CYS A 276 14.08 7.30 5.20
C CYS A 276 14.85 6.08 5.70
N THR A 277 14.29 4.87 5.56
CA THR A 277 14.86 3.67 6.14
C THR A 277 15.95 3.09 5.25
N ARG A 278 17.19 3.06 5.74
CA ARG A 278 18.30 2.43 5.04
C ARG A 278 18.09 0.93 4.89
N GLU A 279 18.75 0.35 3.89
CA GLU A 279 18.82 -1.10 3.66
C GLU A 279 17.49 -1.79 3.29
N ASN A 280 16.42 -1.03 3.05
CA ASN A 280 15.22 -1.58 2.43
C ASN A 280 15.39 -1.79 0.91
N LEU A 281 14.34 -2.28 0.25
CA LEU A 281 14.33 -2.58 -1.19
C LEU A 281 14.72 -1.36 -2.04
N LEU A 282 14.22 -0.15 -1.73
CA LEU A 282 14.56 1.06 -2.49
C LEU A 282 16.03 1.45 -2.35
N TRP A 283 16.57 1.32 -1.13
CA TRP A 283 17.95 1.70 -0.84
C TRP A 283 18.99 0.84 -1.55
N ARG A 284 18.61 -0.39 -1.93
CA ARG A 284 19.45 -1.32 -2.70
C ARG A 284 19.56 -0.99 -4.18
N LEU A 285 18.65 -0.18 -4.73
CA LEU A 285 18.68 0.22 -6.13
C LEU A 285 19.88 1.13 -6.41
N GLU A 286 20.41 1.07 -7.63
CA GLU A 286 21.51 1.94 -8.04
C GLU A 286 21.09 3.41 -8.00
N GLY A 287 21.91 4.26 -7.35
CA GLY A 287 21.67 5.70 -7.21
C GLY A 287 22.56 6.36 -6.15
N SER A 288 22.65 7.68 -6.19
CA SER A 288 23.48 8.48 -5.27
C SER A 288 22.98 8.38 -3.82
N GLU A 289 23.87 8.01 -2.89
CA GLU A 289 23.56 7.98 -1.46
C GLU A 289 23.19 9.38 -0.92
N ALA A 290 23.87 10.42 -1.38
CA ALA A 290 23.57 11.79 -0.98
C ALA A 290 22.14 12.18 -1.36
N VAL A 291 21.71 11.82 -2.57
CA VAL A 291 20.35 12.04 -3.07
C VAL A 291 19.33 11.25 -2.25
N LYS A 292 19.59 9.97 -1.96
CA LYS A 292 18.71 9.14 -1.12
C LYS A 292 18.50 9.74 0.26
N ARG A 293 19.56 10.27 0.88
CA ARG A 293 19.50 10.94 2.19
C ARG A 293 18.71 12.25 2.13
N GLU A 294 19.00 13.11 1.16
CA GLU A 294 18.29 14.38 0.98
C GLU A 294 16.79 14.16 0.76
N LEU A 295 16.43 13.22 -0.11
CA LEU A 295 15.03 12.87 -0.35
C LEU A 295 14.37 12.26 0.88
N GLY A 296 15.07 11.38 1.62
CA GLY A 296 14.58 10.86 2.89
C GLY A 296 14.16 11.99 3.84
N GLU A 297 15.03 12.98 4.05
CA GLU A 297 14.71 14.14 4.91
C GLU A 297 13.54 14.97 4.39
N ALA A 298 13.45 15.18 3.06
CA ALA A 298 12.36 15.93 2.46
C ALA A 298 11.00 15.23 2.67
N LEU A 299 10.92 13.92 2.40
CA LEU A 299 9.70 13.15 2.61
C LEU A 299 9.36 13.02 4.10
N PHE A 300 10.36 12.82 4.97
CA PHE A 300 10.18 12.82 6.41
C PHE A 300 9.50 14.11 6.88
N ALA A 301 10.09 15.26 6.52
CA ALA A 301 9.63 16.57 6.96
C ALA A 301 8.21 16.90 6.47
N ARG A 302 7.81 16.40 5.31
CA ARG A 302 6.52 16.73 4.67
C ARG A 302 5.42 15.72 4.94
N TYR A 303 5.75 14.47 5.23
CA TYR A 303 4.74 13.43 5.38
C TYR A 303 4.57 12.90 6.79
N ILE A 304 5.63 12.82 7.62
CA ILE A 304 5.55 12.09 8.90
C ILE A 304 6.21 12.77 10.10
N ARG A 305 6.88 13.91 9.93
CA ARG A 305 7.48 14.62 11.05
C ARG A 305 6.39 15.22 11.94
N ASN A 306 6.15 14.55 13.07
CA ASN A 306 5.13 14.92 14.06
C ASN A 306 5.06 16.42 14.33
N ASN A 307 3.83 16.95 14.35
CA ASN A 307 3.50 18.32 14.75
C ASN A 307 4.16 19.41 13.87
N SER A 308 4.38 19.13 12.59
CA SER A 308 5.01 20.07 11.67
C SER A 308 4.15 20.47 10.46
N GLY A 309 2.87 20.10 10.47
CA GLY A 309 1.97 20.30 9.32
C GLY A 309 2.17 19.24 8.24
N GLU A 310 2.73 18.10 8.62
CA GLU A 310 2.97 16.93 7.81
C GLU A 310 1.66 16.25 7.39
N THR A 311 1.65 15.64 6.21
CA THR A 311 0.43 15.05 5.63
C THR A 311 -0.23 14.02 6.55
N HIS A 312 0.53 13.13 7.20
CA HIS A 312 -0.04 12.14 8.12
C HIS A 312 -0.87 12.79 9.24
N GLY A 313 -0.26 13.72 10.00
CA GLY A 313 -0.94 14.41 11.10
C GLY A 313 -2.05 15.35 10.63
N VAL A 314 -1.90 15.98 9.46
CA VAL A 314 -2.94 16.84 8.87
C VAL A 314 -4.17 16.02 8.46
N CYS A 315 -3.99 14.84 7.86
CA CYS A 315 -5.10 13.96 7.50
C CYS A 315 -5.84 13.43 8.73
N TRP A 316 -5.14 13.09 9.82
CA TRP A 316 -5.78 12.76 11.11
C TRP A 316 -6.67 13.89 11.63
N LYS A 317 -6.22 15.15 11.50
CA LYS A 317 -7.03 16.32 11.90
C LYS A 317 -8.27 16.49 11.02
N ILE A 318 -8.14 16.27 9.70
CA ILE A 318 -9.28 16.29 8.77
C ILE A 318 -10.33 15.26 9.20
N TRP A 319 -9.91 14.02 9.47
CA TRP A 319 -10.76 12.95 9.99
C TRP A 319 -11.46 13.36 11.30
N GLY A 320 -10.71 13.88 12.28
CA GLY A 320 -11.29 14.30 13.57
C GLY A 320 -12.33 15.42 13.44
N LEU A 321 -12.11 16.39 12.54
CA LEU A 321 -13.10 17.46 12.27
C LEU A 321 -14.41 16.93 11.70
N LEU A 322 -14.36 15.81 10.97
CA LEU A 322 -15.52 15.14 10.39
C LEU A 322 -16.06 14.01 11.27
N GLY A 323 -15.55 13.85 12.50
CA GLY A 323 -16.05 12.88 13.48
C GLY A 323 -15.53 11.46 13.28
N VAL A 324 -14.48 11.26 12.47
CA VAL A 324 -13.84 9.94 12.30
C VAL A 324 -12.88 9.70 13.46
N GLY A 325 -13.02 8.54 14.12
CA GLY A 325 -12.21 8.16 15.27
C GLY A 325 -12.29 6.67 15.59
N VAL A 326 -11.71 6.27 16.72
CA VAL A 326 -11.74 4.88 17.20
C VAL A 326 -13.18 4.43 17.44
N GLU A 327 -14.00 5.32 17.98
CA GLU A 327 -15.41 5.15 18.27
C GLU A 327 -16.26 4.90 17.02
N THR A 328 -15.83 5.35 15.84
CA THR A 328 -16.50 5.08 14.56
C THR A 328 -15.87 3.91 13.81
N GLY A 329 -14.89 3.21 14.40
CA GLY A 329 -14.11 2.21 13.70
C GLY A 329 -13.35 2.78 12.51
N PHE A 330 -12.96 4.06 12.58
CA PHE A 330 -12.32 4.82 11.50
C PHE A 330 -13.19 5.01 10.25
N GLY A 331 -14.51 4.87 10.37
CA GLY A 331 -15.49 5.22 9.34
C GLY A 331 -16.14 6.59 9.55
N PRO A 332 -16.90 7.10 8.57
CA PRO A 332 -17.72 8.30 8.73
C PRO A 332 -18.71 8.18 9.90
N ALA A 333 -18.79 9.22 10.73
CA ALA A 333 -19.83 9.33 11.74
C ALA A 333 -21.20 9.68 11.13
N ALA A 334 -22.28 9.34 11.83
CA ALA A 334 -23.64 9.71 11.42
C ALA A 334 -23.86 11.24 11.35
N ASP A 335 -23.09 12.02 12.11
CA ASP A 335 -23.15 13.48 12.17
C ASP A 335 -22.07 14.18 11.32
N SER A 336 -21.34 13.45 10.46
CA SER A 336 -20.24 14.01 9.65
C SER A 336 -20.68 15.20 8.79
N GLY A 337 -21.87 15.13 8.18
CA GLY A 337 -22.45 16.20 7.40
C GLY A 337 -22.81 17.43 8.23
N GLU A 338 -23.36 17.23 9.44
CA GLU A 338 -23.69 18.34 10.36
C GLU A 338 -22.41 19.08 10.80
N ARG A 339 -21.34 18.34 11.08
CA ARG A 339 -20.01 18.91 11.37
C ARG A 339 -19.50 19.73 10.20
N LEU A 340 -19.59 19.21 8.98
CA LEU A 340 -19.15 19.90 7.77
C LEU A 340 -19.91 21.21 7.50
N LEU A 341 -21.17 21.33 7.94
CA LEU A 341 -21.95 22.58 7.78
C LEU A 341 -21.48 23.71 8.70
N GLN A 342 -20.67 23.42 9.73
CA GLN A 342 -20.14 24.44 10.62
C GLN A 342 -19.07 25.29 9.91
N LYS A 343 -19.26 26.62 9.89
CA LYS A 343 -18.35 27.54 9.19
C LYS A 343 -16.91 27.53 9.71
N SER A 344 -16.70 27.25 11.00
CA SER A 344 -15.37 27.03 11.58
C SER A 344 -14.70 25.78 11.00
N VAL A 345 -15.45 24.68 10.91
CA VAL A 345 -14.97 23.41 10.32
C VAL A 345 -14.63 23.59 8.85
N GLN A 346 -15.48 24.25 8.07
CA GLN A 346 -15.20 24.51 6.64
C GLN A 346 -13.89 25.29 6.44
N ARG A 347 -13.68 26.35 7.25
CA ARG A 347 -12.45 27.15 7.17
C ARG A 347 -11.21 26.32 7.46
N GLU A 348 -11.26 25.52 8.53
CA GLU A 348 -10.14 24.68 8.94
C GLU A 348 -9.86 23.58 7.91
N LEU A 349 -10.90 22.88 7.42
CA LEU A 349 -10.76 21.86 6.39
C LEU A 349 -10.10 22.40 5.12
N LYS A 350 -10.48 23.60 4.65
CA LYS A 350 -9.83 24.22 3.49
C LYS A 350 -8.35 24.45 3.71
N ALA A 351 -7.96 24.92 4.90
CA ALA A 351 -6.55 25.14 5.24
C ALA A 351 -5.78 23.82 5.29
N LEU A 352 -6.35 22.79 5.93
CA LEU A 352 -5.73 21.48 6.08
C LEU A 352 -5.56 20.77 4.72
N PHE A 353 -6.59 20.73 3.88
CA PHE A 353 -6.46 20.14 2.54
C PHE A 353 -5.42 20.88 1.69
N SER A 354 -5.42 22.22 1.72
CA SER A 354 -4.39 23.01 1.01
C SER A 354 -2.98 22.66 1.48
N ALA A 355 -2.80 22.38 2.78
CA ALA A 355 -1.51 21.93 3.32
C ALA A 355 -1.09 20.55 2.79
N VAL A 356 -2.03 19.60 2.65
CA VAL A 356 -1.74 18.28 2.05
C VAL A 356 -1.21 18.42 0.62
N PHE A 357 -1.91 19.17 -0.23
CA PHE A 357 -1.48 19.40 -1.62
C PHE A 357 -0.17 20.19 -1.69
N GLN A 358 0.05 21.14 -0.77
CA GLN A 358 1.29 21.89 -0.69
C GLN A 358 2.49 21.00 -0.33
N ASN A 359 2.33 20.08 0.64
CA ASN A 359 3.37 19.11 0.98
C ASN A 359 3.75 18.24 -0.24
N ASP A 360 2.78 17.80 -1.02
CA ASP A 360 3.01 17.05 -2.26
C ASP A 360 3.78 17.87 -3.31
N ARG A 361 3.45 19.16 -3.48
CA ARG A 361 4.21 20.06 -4.37
C ARG A 361 5.67 20.22 -3.93
N GLU A 362 5.93 20.27 -2.63
CA GLU A 362 7.29 20.40 -2.10
C GLU A 362 8.10 19.12 -2.26
N VAL A 363 7.47 17.96 -2.07
CA VAL A 363 8.09 16.65 -2.35
C VAL A 363 8.36 16.50 -3.84
N LEU A 364 7.42 16.89 -4.71
CA LEU A 364 7.64 16.92 -6.16
C LEU A 364 8.85 17.79 -6.52
N ALA A 365 8.97 18.98 -5.96
CA ALA A 365 10.13 19.84 -6.20
C ALA A 365 11.45 19.17 -5.76
N ALA A 366 11.45 18.42 -4.65
CA ALA A 366 12.62 17.66 -4.21
C ALA A 366 12.96 16.49 -5.17
N LEU A 367 11.95 15.75 -5.63
CA LEU A 367 12.11 14.67 -6.61
C LEU A 367 12.66 15.20 -7.94
N MET A 368 12.16 16.33 -8.42
CA MET A 368 12.62 16.94 -9.67
C MET A 368 14.08 17.38 -9.59
N ARG A 369 14.49 18.02 -8.47
CA ARG A 369 15.91 18.33 -8.22
C ARG A 369 16.79 17.08 -8.20
N ALA A 370 16.33 16.02 -7.54
CA ALA A 370 17.05 14.74 -7.48
C ALA A 370 17.18 14.06 -8.85
N LEU A 371 16.23 14.30 -9.75
CA LEU A 371 16.25 13.86 -11.15
C LEU A 371 17.06 14.79 -12.07
N GLY A 372 17.58 15.91 -11.56
CA GLY A 372 18.28 16.93 -12.35
C GLY A 372 17.36 17.73 -13.27
N ARG A 373 16.09 17.92 -12.88
CA ARG A 373 15.04 18.62 -13.65
C ARG A 373 14.56 19.89 -12.98
#